data_AF-A0A960M269-F1
#
_entry.id   AF-A0A960M269-F1
#
_cell.length_a   1.000
_cell.length_b   1.000
_cell.length_c   1.000
_cell.angle_alpha   90.00
_cell.angle_beta   90.00
_cell.angle_gamma   90.00
#
_symmetry.space_group_name_H-M   'P 1'
#
loop_
_entity.id
_entity.type
_entity.pdbx_description
1 polymer ?
#
loop_
_entity_poly.entity_id
_entity_poly.type
_entity_poly.pdbx_seq_one_letter_code
_entity_poly.pdbx_strand_id
1 'polypeptide(L)'
;MPKWSNIFSMLNPPNSLSFLRAPLALLFIIENTTLRLVIVILAMLSDCVDGYLARRYHFTSRFGAILDPMMDKFFVYVTLSVLLFEGQIASWQAATMLSRDFFLFLFLSYLGITGAWRNLEVKAIRWGKVTTAAQFIVLIALVLKISFPPQLYYLFILFGCFAFVELLLFKKRASSV
;
A
#
# COMPACT_ATOMS: atom_id res chain seq x y z
N MET A 1 1.35 7.97 34.39
CA MET A 1 2.00 6.68 34.05
C MET A 1 1.07 5.90 33.14
N PRO A 2 1.45 5.58 31.88
CA PRO A 2 0.60 4.80 30.99
C PRO A 2 0.53 3.35 31.49
N LYS A 3 -0.69 2.80 31.62
CA LYS A 3 -0.93 1.42 32.03
C LYS A 3 -0.53 0.47 30.89
N TRP A 4 0.47 -0.37 31.15
CA TRP A 4 1.04 -1.38 30.26
C TRP A 4 0.10 -2.55 29.92
N SER A 5 -1.15 -2.54 30.41
CA SER A 5 -2.13 -3.61 30.19
C SER A 5 -2.78 -3.62 28.79
N ASN A 6 -2.41 -2.68 27.91
CA ASN A 6 -2.99 -2.54 26.56
C ASN A 6 -2.17 -3.19 25.43
N ILE A 7 -1.03 -3.84 25.71
CA ILE A 7 -0.21 -4.45 24.65
C ILE A 7 -0.92 -5.68 24.05
N PHE A 8 -1.66 -6.45 24.85
CA PHE A 8 -2.42 -7.60 24.36
C PHE A 8 -3.74 -7.24 23.68
N SER A 9 -4.33 -6.07 23.98
CA SER A 9 -5.48 -5.53 23.22
C SER A 9 -5.06 -4.80 21.93
N MET A 10 -3.76 -4.56 21.74
CA MET A 10 -3.17 -4.13 20.46
C MET A 10 -3.02 -5.30 19.47
N LEU A 11 -2.93 -6.54 19.94
CA LEU A 11 -2.86 -7.76 19.10
C LEU A 11 -4.26 -8.22 18.68
N ASN A 12 -4.95 -7.43 17.86
CA ASN A 12 -6.07 -7.96 17.09
C ASN A 12 -5.52 -8.82 15.93
N PRO A 13 -6.22 -9.88 15.48
CA PRO A 13 -5.78 -10.72 14.35
C PRO A 13 -5.32 -9.94 13.11
N PRO A 14 -5.96 -8.82 12.70
CA PRO A 14 -5.47 -7.97 11.61
C PRO A 14 -4.15 -7.26 11.93
N ASN A 15 -3.97 -6.80 13.17
CA ASN A 15 -2.76 -6.08 13.57
C ASN A 15 -1.53 -7.00 13.61
N SER A 16 -1.73 -8.25 14.03
CA SER A 16 -0.68 -9.29 13.97
C SER A 16 -0.26 -9.59 12.53
N LEU A 17 -1.17 -9.50 11.57
CA LEU A 17 -0.89 -9.71 10.14
C LEU A 17 -0.05 -8.57 9.55
N SER A 18 -0.33 -7.32 9.94
CA SER A 18 0.50 -6.18 9.55
C SER A 18 1.90 -6.22 10.15
N PHE A 19 2.04 -6.67 11.40
CA PHE A 19 3.34 -6.91 12.01
C PHE A 19 4.16 -7.99 11.28
N LEU A 20 3.52 -8.95 10.61
CA LEU A 20 4.22 -9.97 9.79
C LEU A 20 4.84 -9.38 8.52
N ARG A 21 4.37 -8.23 8.02
CA ARG A 21 4.95 -7.60 6.81
C ARG A 21 6.36 -7.07 7.03
N ALA A 22 6.69 -6.62 8.24
CA ALA A 22 8.04 -6.16 8.58
C ALA A 22 9.11 -7.27 8.49
N PRO A 23 8.95 -8.44 9.13
CA PRO A 23 9.89 -9.56 8.96
C PRO A 23 9.85 -10.13 7.53
N LEU A 24 8.70 -10.14 6.85
CA LEU A 24 8.64 -10.51 5.43
C LEU A 24 9.49 -9.57 4.55
N ALA A 25 9.46 -8.26 4.80
CA ALA A 25 10.30 -7.29 4.10
C ALA A 25 11.80 -7.56 4.34
N LEU A 26 12.18 -7.89 5.58
CA LEU A 26 13.57 -8.23 5.90
C LEU A 26 14.01 -9.55 5.24
N LEU A 27 13.14 -10.56 5.23
CA LEU A 27 13.41 -11.83 4.55
C LEU A 27 13.55 -11.66 3.02
N PHE A 28 12.91 -10.64 2.44
CA PHE A 28 13.04 -10.33 1.00
C PHE A 28 14.48 -9.95 0.60
N ILE A 29 15.29 -9.47 1.54
CA ILE A 29 16.71 -9.14 1.30
C ILE A 29 17.50 -10.40 0.91
N ILE A 30 17.11 -11.57 1.41
CA ILE A 30 17.76 -12.84 1.10
C ILE A 30 17.64 -13.12 -0.40
N GLU A 31 18.77 -13.35 -1.07
CA GLU A 31 18.86 -13.65 -2.50
C GLU A 31 18.34 -15.06 -2.82
N ASN A 32 17.03 -15.24 -2.73
CA ASN A 32 16.36 -16.48 -3.11
C ASN A 32 15.04 -16.15 -3.82
N THR A 33 15.01 -16.39 -5.13
CA THR A 33 13.85 -16.09 -5.98
C THR A 33 12.58 -16.78 -5.49
N THR A 34 12.66 -18.06 -5.14
CA THR A 34 11.50 -18.84 -4.66
C THR A 34 10.94 -18.25 -3.37
N LEU A 35 11.82 -17.91 -2.43
CA LEU A 35 11.46 -17.32 -1.15
C LEU A 35 10.82 -15.93 -1.36
N ARG A 36 11.40 -15.08 -2.21
CA ARG A 36 10.86 -13.76 -2.55
C ARG A 36 9.48 -13.83 -3.20
N LEU A 37 9.25 -14.80 -4.09
CA LEU A 37 7.92 -15.01 -4.68
C LEU A 37 6.90 -15.39 -3.62
N VAL A 38 7.24 -16.34 -2.76
CA VAL A 38 6.35 -16.76 -1.66
C VAL A 38 6.03 -15.57 -0.76
N ILE A 39 7.02 -14.74 -0.42
CA ILE A 39 6.82 -13.52 0.37
C ILE A 39 5.84 -12.56 -0.30
N VAL A 40 6.04 -12.23 -1.58
CA VAL A 40 5.18 -11.26 -2.28
C VAL A 40 3.75 -11.79 -2.43
N ILE A 41 3.59 -13.09 -2.69
CA ILE A 41 2.28 -13.75 -2.75
C ILE A 41 1.61 -13.71 -1.38
N LEU A 42 2.33 -14.04 -0.30
CA LEU A 42 1.81 -13.98 1.07
C LEU A 42 1.41 -12.56 1.45
N ALA A 43 2.20 -11.54 1.08
CA ALA A 43 1.87 -10.15 1.31
C ALA A 43 0.57 -9.76 0.59
N MET A 44 0.42 -10.12 -0.69
CA MET A 44 -0.80 -9.86 -1.47
C MET A 44 -2.04 -10.58 -0.91
N LEU A 45 -1.88 -11.83 -0.48
CA LEU A 45 -2.97 -12.59 0.15
C LEU A 45 -3.34 -12.00 1.52
N SER A 46 -2.36 -11.57 2.31
CA SER A 46 -2.58 -10.96 3.62
C SER A 46 -3.45 -9.71 3.50
N ASP A 47 -3.20 -8.87 2.48
CA ASP A 47 -3.96 -7.65 2.19
C ASP A 47 -5.43 -7.95 1.83
N CYS A 48 -5.66 -9.05 1.12
CA CYS A 48 -7.01 -9.51 0.78
C CYS A 48 -7.75 -10.04 2.00
N VAL A 49 -7.05 -10.79 2.87
CA VAL A 49 -7.59 -11.37 4.10
C VAL A 49 -7.94 -10.27 5.10
N ASP A 50 -7.05 -9.32 5.34
CA ASP A 50 -7.31 -8.16 6.22
C ASP A 50 -8.51 -7.34 5.72
N GLY A 51 -8.57 -7.08 4.41
CA GLY A 51 -9.67 -6.37 3.78
C GLY A 51 -11.01 -7.13 3.82
N TYR A 52 -10.99 -8.45 3.98
CA TYR A 52 -12.19 -9.29 4.18
C TYR A 52 -12.61 -9.33 5.65
N LEU A 53 -11.65 -9.56 6.57
CA LEU A 53 -11.90 -9.60 8.02
C LEU A 53 -12.42 -8.24 8.53
N ALA A 54 -11.82 -7.12 8.09
CA ALA A 54 -12.25 -5.78 8.48
C ALA A 54 -13.71 -5.49 8.07
N ARG A 55 -14.15 -6.01 6.91
CA ARG A 55 -15.53 -5.85 6.43
C ARG A 55 -16.52 -6.76 7.14
N ARG A 56 -16.11 -7.98 7.52
CA ARG A 56 -16.99 -8.99 8.11
C ARG A 56 -17.17 -8.82 9.62
N TYR A 57 -16.16 -8.31 10.32
CA TYR A 57 -16.14 -8.32 11.78
C TYR A 57 -16.28 -6.93 12.43
N HIS A 58 -16.30 -5.83 11.66
CA HIS A 58 -16.34 -4.45 12.19
C HIS A 58 -15.27 -4.12 13.25
N PHE A 59 -14.25 -4.97 13.39
CA PHE A 59 -13.12 -4.78 14.30
C PHE A 59 -12.11 -3.81 13.68
N THR A 60 -12.42 -2.53 13.72
CA THR A 60 -11.48 -1.47 13.32
C THR A 60 -10.85 -0.88 14.58
N SER A 61 -9.68 -1.37 14.98
CA SER A 61 -8.84 -0.64 15.93
C SER A 61 -8.27 0.58 15.21
N ARG A 62 -8.42 1.79 15.79
CA ARG A 62 -7.89 3.04 15.23
C ARG A 62 -6.38 2.98 14.96
N PHE A 63 -5.65 2.18 15.75
CA PHE A 63 -4.22 2.00 15.60
C PHE A 63 -3.88 1.07 14.43
N GLY A 64 -4.55 -0.09 14.31
CA GLY A 64 -4.35 -1.02 13.19
C GLY A 64 -4.69 -0.39 11.84
N ALA A 65 -5.77 0.40 11.76
CA ALA A 65 -6.15 1.10 10.54
C ALA A 65 -5.07 2.08 9.99
N ILE A 66 -4.18 2.56 10.85
CA ILE A 66 -3.03 3.40 10.45
C ILE A 66 -1.79 2.54 10.22
N LEU A 67 -1.59 1.49 11.03
CA LEU A 67 -0.43 0.62 10.94
C LEU A 67 -0.43 -0.23 9.66
N ASP A 68 -1.60 -0.74 9.22
CA ASP A 68 -1.68 -1.61 8.04
C ASP A 68 -1.18 -0.89 6.77
N PRO A 69 -1.65 0.34 6.42
CA PRO A 69 -1.13 1.08 5.27
C PRO A 69 0.34 1.51 5.43
N MET A 70 0.82 1.70 6.66
CA MET A 70 2.23 2.02 6.91
C MET A 70 3.13 0.83 6.63
N MET A 71 2.75 -0.36 7.12
CA MET A 71 3.52 -1.59 6.91
C MET A 71 3.47 -2.06 5.46
N ASP A 72 2.36 -1.82 4.75
CA ASP A 72 2.26 -2.06 3.31
C ASP A 72 3.29 -1.23 2.52
N LYS A 73 3.34 0.08 2.77
CA LYS A 73 4.32 0.98 2.13
C LYS A 73 5.75 0.62 2.49
N PHE A 74 6.00 0.26 3.75
CA PHE A 74 7.31 -0.21 4.18
C PHE A 74 7.77 -1.44 3.40
N PHE A 75 6.89 -2.44 3.25
CA PHE A 75 7.19 -3.65 2.48
C PHE A 75 7.54 -3.31 1.03
N VAL A 76 6.70 -2.51 0.35
CA VAL A 76 6.94 -2.07 -1.03
C VAL A 76 8.26 -1.31 -1.17
N TYR A 77 8.58 -0.41 -0.25
CA TYR A 77 9.81 0.38 -0.31
C TYR A 77 11.05 -0.49 -0.16
N VAL A 78 11.03 -1.46 0.76
CA VAL A 78 12.14 -2.41 0.94
C VAL A 78 12.29 -3.27 -0.31
N THR A 79 11.20 -3.82 -0.84
CA THR A 79 11.22 -4.62 -2.08
C THR A 79 11.79 -3.84 -3.26
N LEU A 80 11.34 -2.61 -3.50
CA LEU A 80 11.87 -1.78 -4.59
C LEU A 80 13.34 -1.41 -4.37
N SER A 81 13.75 -1.15 -3.14
CA SER A 81 15.16 -0.86 -2.82
C SER A 81 16.06 -2.06 -3.13
N VAL A 82 15.67 -3.27 -2.71
CA VAL A 82 16.41 -4.50 -3.02
C VAL A 82 16.54 -4.70 -4.53
N LEU A 83 15.44 -4.57 -5.28
CA LEU A 83 15.45 -4.70 -6.74
C LEU A 83 16.32 -3.63 -7.42
N LEU A 84 16.37 -2.42 -6.88
CA LEU A 84 17.23 -1.34 -7.38
C LEU A 84 18.71 -1.64 -7.12
N PHE A 85 19.06 -2.13 -5.93
CA PHE A 85 20.44 -2.52 -5.59
C PHE A 85 20.93 -3.70 -6.45
N GLU A 86 20.05 -4.61 -6.81
CA GLU A 86 20.35 -5.73 -7.71
C GLU A 86 20.40 -5.34 -9.20
N GLY A 87 20.12 -4.07 -9.53
CA GLY A 87 20.10 -3.59 -10.92
C GLY A 87 18.96 -4.16 -11.76
N GLN A 88 17.94 -4.78 -11.13
CA GLN A 88 16.74 -5.27 -11.81
C GLN A 88 15.87 -4.12 -12.35
N ILE A 89 15.92 -2.98 -11.66
CA ILE A 89 15.19 -1.76 -12.02
C ILE A 89 16.10 -0.53 -11.92
N ALA A 90 15.87 0.45 -12.78
CA ALA A 90 16.49 1.75 -12.70
C ALA A 90 15.84 2.62 -11.62
N SER A 91 16.58 3.61 -11.09
CA SER A 91 16.09 4.54 -10.07
C SER A 91 14.82 5.29 -10.49
N TRP A 92 14.71 5.66 -11.77
CA TRP A 92 13.52 6.33 -12.30
C TRP A 92 12.31 5.39 -12.33
N GLN A 93 12.48 4.09 -12.58
CA GLN A 93 11.39 3.09 -12.55
C GLN A 93 10.85 2.94 -11.14
N ALA A 94 11.73 2.80 -10.14
CA ALA A 94 11.34 2.78 -8.74
C ALA A 94 10.59 4.07 -8.36
N ALA A 95 11.11 5.24 -8.76
CA ALA A 95 10.47 6.53 -8.50
C ALA A 95 9.05 6.63 -9.11
N THR A 96 8.84 6.12 -10.33
CA THR A 96 7.50 6.12 -10.93
C THR A 96 6.50 5.27 -10.15
N MET A 97 6.91 4.10 -9.64
CA MET A 97 6.05 3.24 -8.83
C MET A 97 5.71 3.91 -7.48
N LEU A 98 6.68 4.61 -6.87
CA LEU A 98 6.51 5.37 -5.63
C LEU A 98 5.67 6.65 -5.81
N SER A 99 5.66 7.24 -7.01
CA SER A 99 4.92 8.50 -7.28
C SER A 99 3.42 8.38 -7.03
N ARG A 100 2.84 7.19 -7.21
CA ARG A 100 1.44 6.90 -6.91
C ARG A 100 1.10 7.19 -5.45
N ASP A 101 1.97 6.78 -4.53
CA ASP A 101 1.76 7.02 -3.10
C ASP A 101 1.86 8.50 -2.76
N PHE A 102 2.74 9.23 -3.46
CA PHE A 102 2.85 10.68 -3.35
C PHE A 102 1.54 11.38 -3.71
N PHE A 103 0.84 10.96 -4.78
CA PHE A 103 -0.47 11.52 -5.13
C PHE A 103 -1.53 11.27 -4.04
N LEU A 104 -1.54 10.09 -3.42
CA LEU A 104 -2.42 9.81 -2.28
C LEU A 104 -2.10 10.71 -1.09
N PHE A 105 -0.82 10.86 -0.73
CA PHE A 105 -0.41 11.76 0.35
C PHE A 105 -0.76 13.22 0.06
N LEU A 106 -0.56 13.68 -1.18
CA LEU A 106 -0.92 15.03 -1.62
C LEU A 106 -2.42 15.27 -1.46
N PHE A 107 -3.27 14.28 -1.82
CA PHE A 107 -4.70 14.38 -1.64
C PHE A 107 -5.10 14.43 -0.16
N LEU A 108 -4.56 13.54 0.68
CA LEU A 108 -4.82 13.55 2.13
C LEU A 108 -4.40 14.88 2.77
N SER A 109 -3.24 15.42 2.38
CA SER A 109 -2.74 16.72 2.83
C SER A 109 -3.66 17.87 2.38
N TYR A 110 -4.08 17.88 1.12
CA TYR A 110 -5.05 18.84 0.58
C TYR A 110 -6.39 18.82 1.34
N LEU A 111 -6.88 17.64 1.69
CA LEU A 111 -8.06 17.51 2.53
C LEU A 111 -7.83 18.11 3.92
N GLY A 112 -6.62 17.96 4.48
CA GLY A 112 -6.25 18.42 5.82
C GLY A 112 -6.28 19.93 5.92
N ILE A 113 -5.71 20.57 4.90
CA ILE A 113 -5.71 22.01 4.77
C ILE A 113 -7.13 22.55 4.55
N THR A 114 -7.97 21.83 3.80
CA THR A 114 -9.35 22.28 3.50
C THR A 114 -10.39 21.92 4.57
N GLY A 115 -9.98 21.33 5.70
CA GLY A 115 -10.89 20.99 6.82
C GLY A 115 -11.93 19.91 6.49
N ALA A 116 -11.85 19.31 5.30
CA ALA A 116 -12.82 18.34 4.79
C ALA A 116 -12.67 16.93 5.40
N TRP A 117 -11.70 16.72 6.30
CA TRP A 117 -11.45 15.43 6.97
C TRP A 117 -12.67 14.86 7.68
N ARG A 118 -13.54 15.74 8.17
CA ARG A 118 -14.66 15.37 9.04
C ARG A 118 -15.87 14.79 8.29
N ASN A 119 -15.97 15.03 6.98
CA ASN A 119 -17.09 14.57 6.12
C ASN A 119 -16.68 13.47 5.13
N LEU A 120 -15.44 12.98 5.20
CA LEU A 120 -14.98 11.88 4.39
C LEU A 120 -15.36 10.55 5.04
N GLU A 121 -16.54 10.06 4.69
CA GLU A 121 -16.68 8.63 4.51
C GLU A 121 -15.72 8.26 3.38
N VAL A 122 -14.51 7.80 3.71
CA VAL A 122 -13.54 7.27 2.75
C VAL A 122 -14.12 5.99 2.17
N LYS A 123 -15.14 6.12 1.31
CA LYS A 123 -15.69 5.03 0.53
C LYS A 123 -14.59 4.58 -0.40
N ALA A 124 -14.20 3.32 -0.23
CA ALA A 124 -13.08 2.68 -0.90
C ALA A 124 -12.97 3.08 -2.38
N ILE A 125 -11.90 3.80 -2.70
CA ILE A 125 -11.55 4.23 -4.06
C ILE A 125 -11.31 2.96 -4.88
N ARG A 126 -12.16 2.70 -5.87
CA ARG A 126 -12.07 1.47 -6.66
C ARG A 126 -10.79 1.44 -7.50
N TRP A 127 -10.38 2.58 -8.05
CA TRP A 127 -9.15 2.72 -8.83
C TRP A 127 -7.88 2.62 -7.97
N GLY A 128 -7.95 3.01 -6.70
CA GLY A 128 -6.87 2.80 -5.74
C GLY A 128 -6.53 1.31 -5.55
N LYS A 129 -7.52 0.43 -5.57
CA LYS A 129 -7.32 -1.03 -5.46
C LYS A 129 -6.81 -1.69 -6.74
N VAL A 130 -7.29 -1.23 -7.89
CA VAL A 130 -6.79 -1.75 -9.19
C VAL A 130 -5.30 -1.45 -9.34
N THR A 131 -4.89 -0.26 -8.90
CA THR A 131 -3.51 0.18 -8.99
C THR A 131 -2.58 -0.51 -7.99
N THR A 132 -3.02 -0.81 -6.76
CA THR A 132 -2.25 -1.69 -5.85
C THR A 132 -2.11 -3.08 -6.43
N ALA A 133 -3.18 -3.67 -6.95
CA ALA A 133 -3.13 -5.01 -7.54
C ALA A 133 -2.16 -5.07 -8.73
N ALA A 134 -2.20 -4.07 -9.62
CA ALA A 134 -1.26 -3.96 -10.73
C ALA A 134 0.20 -3.82 -10.24
N GLN A 135 0.42 -3.06 -9.16
CA GLN A 135 1.74 -2.90 -8.56
C GLN A 135 2.30 -4.23 -8.03
N PHE A 136 1.49 -5.02 -7.30
CA PHE A 136 1.90 -6.35 -6.82
C PHE A 136 2.20 -7.31 -7.97
N ILE A 137 1.43 -7.28 -9.06
CA ILE A 137 1.71 -8.10 -10.25
C ILE A 137 3.07 -7.75 -10.85
N VAL A 138 3.38 -6.45 -10.96
CA VAL A 138 4.68 -5.99 -11.45
C VAL A 138 5.80 -6.44 -10.50
N LEU A 139 5.61 -6.36 -9.18
CA LEU A 139 6.60 -6.86 -8.21
C LEU A 139 6.86 -8.36 -8.37
N ILE A 140 5.82 -9.18 -8.54
CA ILE A 140 5.97 -10.63 -8.78
C ILE A 140 6.79 -10.89 -10.05
N ALA A 141 6.46 -10.19 -11.14
CA ALA A 141 7.17 -10.35 -12.40
C ALA A 141 8.63 -9.85 -12.33
N LEU A 142 8.90 -8.76 -11.61
CA LEU A 142 10.27 -8.31 -11.34
C LEU A 142 11.06 -9.33 -10.51
N VAL A 143 10.45 -9.98 -9.52
CA VAL A 143 11.10 -11.07 -8.78
C VAL A 143 11.44 -12.25 -9.70
N LEU A 144 10.58 -12.54 -10.69
CA LEU A 144 10.86 -13.53 -11.75
C LEU A 144 11.92 -13.09 -12.76
N LYS A 145 12.55 -11.92 -12.56
CA LYS A 145 13.49 -11.28 -13.49
C LYS A 145 12.87 -10.98 -14.85
N ILE A 146 11.55 -10.84 -14.92
CA ILE A 146 10.84 -10.42 -16.13
C ILE A 146 10.95 -8.90 -16.22
N SER A 147 11.73 -8.44 -17.18
CA SER A 147 11.88 -7.01 -17.46
C SER A 147 10.65 -6.48 -18.21
N PHE A 148 10.15 -5.32 -17.79
CA PHE A 148 9.05 -4.64 -18.46
C PHE A 148 9.52 -3.48 -19.33
N PRO A 149 8.79 -3.18 -20.42
CA PRO A 149 9.05 -2.01 -21.23
C PRO A 149 8.87 -0.71 -20.41
N PRO A 150 9.72 0.32 -20.60
CA PRO A 150 9.64 1.61 -19.92
C PRO A 150 8.24 2.24 -19.88
N GLN A 151 7.47 2.02 -20.96
CA GLN A 151 6.09 2.48 -21.14
C GLN A 151 5.17 2.08 -19.99
N LEU A 152 5.36 0.87 -19.45
CA LEU A 152 4.51 0.34 -18.38
C LEU A 152 4.69 1.10 -17.06
N TYR A 153 5.90 1.61 -16.80
CA TYR A 153 6.20 2.40 -15.61
C TYR A 153 5.52 3.78 -15.64
N TYR A 154 5.42 4.41 -16.81
CA TYR A 154 4.67 5.67 -16.97
C TYR A 154 3.17 5.51 -16.72
N LEU A 155 2.60 4.30 -16.93
CA LEU A 155 1.20 4.04 -16.59
C LEU A 155 0.94 4.19 -15.10
N PHE A 156 1.91 3.91 -14.22
CA PHE A 156 1.74 4.14 -12.77
C PHE A 156 1.57 5.61 -12.42
N ILE A 157 2.27 6.51 -13.12
CA ILE A 157 2.10 7.95 -12.95
C ILE A 157 0.69 8.35 -13.42
N LEU A 158 0.27 7.88 -14.60
CA LEU A 158 -1.07 8.17 -15.13
C LEU A 158 -2.17 7.66 -14.19
N PHE A 159 -2.02 6.44 -13.68
CA PHE A 159 -2.93 5.88 -12.69
C PHE A 159 -2.97 6.67 -11.38
N GLY A 160 -1.81 7.16 -10.91
CA GLY A 160 -1.73 8.08 -9.77
C GLY A 160 -2.50 9.37 -10.02
N CYS A 161 -2.32 9.98 -11.20
CA CYS A 161 -3.06 11.16 -11.62
C CYS A 161 -4.57 10.89 -11.72
N PHE A 162 -4.99 9.76 -12.31
CA PHE A 162 -6.40 9.39 -12.41
C PHE A 162 -7.04 9.19 -11.04
N ALA A 163 -6.35 8.48 -10.14
CA ALA A 163 -6.80 8.31 -8.76
C ALA A 163 -6.93 9.67 -8.05
N PHE A 164 -5.98 10.57 -8.24
CA PHE A 164 -6.02 11.92 -7.69
C PHE A 164 -7.20 12.75 -8.24
N VAL A 165 -7.46 12.69 -9.54
CA VAL A 165 -8.61 13.38 -10.17
C VAL A 165 -9.93 12.80 -9.67
N GLU A 166 -10.08 11.47 -9.61
CA GLU A 166 -11.27 10.82 -9.07
C GLU A 166 -11.53 11.29 -7.62
N LEU A 167 -10.47 11.36 -6.83
CA LEU A 167 -10.51 11.84 -5.46
C LEU A 167 -10.98 13.30 -5.34
N LEU A 168 -10.51 14.19 -6.21
CA LEU A 168 -10.99 15.58 -6.29
C LEU A 168 -12.47 15.66 -6.71
N LEU A 169 -12.89 14.85 -7.69
CA LEU A 169 -14.27 14.80 -8.15
C LEU A 169 -15.22 14.28 -7.06
N PHE A 170 -14.77 13.30 -6.27
CA PHE A 170 -15.54 12.76 -5.15
C PHE A 170 -15.79 13.83 -4.08
N LYS A 171 -14.76 14.64 -3.77
CA LYS A 171 -14.90 15.80 -2.86
C LYS A 171 -15.95 16.78 -3.37
N LYS A 172 -15.92 17.14 -4.65
CA LYS A 172 -16.87 18.09 -5.25
C LYS A 172 -18.31 17.60 -5.17
N ARG A 173 -18.52 16.29 -5.35
CA ARG A 173 -19.84 15.64 -5.27
C ARG A 173 -20.35 15.53 -3.82
N ALA A 174 -19.45 15.35 -2.85
CA ALA A 174 -19.79 15.32 -1.42
C ALA A 174 -20.07 16.71 -0.83
N SER A 175 -19.57 17.79 -1.45
CA SER A 175 -19.85 19.17 -1.02
C SER A 175 -21.11 19.79 -1.68
N SER A 176 -21.72 19.12 -2.65
CA SER A 176 -22.90 19.59 -3.40
C SER A 176 -24.21 18.93 -2.97
N VAL A 177 -24.19 18.17 -1.86
CA VAL A 177 -25.35 17.55 -1.20
C VAL A 177 -25.40 18.10 0.22
#